data_AF-A0A965IXR1-F1
#
_entry.id   AF-A0A965IXR1-F1
#
_cell.length_a   1.000
_cell.length_b   1.000
_cell.length_c   1.000
_cell.angle_alpha   90.00
_cell.angle_beta   90.00
_cell.angle_gamma   90.00
#
_symmetry.space_group_name_H-M   'P 1'
#
loop_
_entity.id
_entity.type
_entity.pdbx_description
1 polymer ?
#
loop_
_entity_poly.entity_id
_entity_poly.type
_entity_poly.pdbx_seq_one_letter_code
_entity_poly.pdbx_strand_id
1 'polypeptide(L)'
;MTTQDSPAIGDGRPVVEVLADMESMRVSDVRWRDGRAFTLAYNAGPEVVALAEEAYRRFSGENALNTDAFPSLRRMQNDVVKHALSWTHGDGDAAGFMTSGGTESLILCVRAALKRAEREGRSLPRPNVVLPTSAHAAFEKAA
;
A
#
# COMPACT_ATOMS: atom_id res chain seq x y z
N MET A 1 35.40 6.51 23.11
CA MET A 1 34.91 5.67 22.00
C MET A 1 34.43 4.37 22.61
N THR A 2 33.19 4.37 23.10
CA THR A 2 32.54 3.19 23.69
C THR A 2 32.14 2.26 22.56
N THR A 3 32.75 1.09 22.50
CA THR A 3 32.32 -0.04 21.68
C THR A 3 30.94 -0.45 22.17
N GLN A 4 29.90 -0.03 21.44
CA GLN A 4 28.55 -0.49 21.66
C GLN A 4 28.50 -1.92 21.11
N ASP A 5 28.45 -2.91 22.01
CA ASP A 5 28.28 -4.31 21.63
C ASP A 5 27.04 -4.41 20.73
N SER A 6 27.27 -4.74 19.46
CA SER A 6 26.17 -5.03 18.55
C SER A 6 25.45 -6.25 19.13
N PRO A 7 24.10 -6.23 19.24
CA PRO A 7 23.38 -7.35 19.82
C PRO A 7 23.74 -8.62 19.05
N ALA A 8 24.31 -9.60 19.76
CA ALA A 8 24.60 -10.90 19.18
C ALA A 8 23.28 -11.51 18.73
N ILE A 9 23.14 -11.74 17.43
CA ILE A 9 22.01 -12.49 16.88
C ILE A 9 22.23 -13.94 17.35
N GLY A 10 21.45 -14.38 18.33
CA GLY A 10 21.53 -15.74 18.88
C GLY A 10 21.13 -16.80 17.85
N ASP A 11 21.11 -18.06 18.29
CA ASP A 11 20.68 -19.16 17.43
C ASP A 11 19.21 -18.99 16.98
N GLY A 12 18.91 -19.42 15.76
CA GLY A 12 17.56 -19.36 15.21
C GLY A 12 16.59 -20.24 16.02
N ARG A 13 15.38 -19.72 16.29
CA ARG A 13 14.32 -20.47 16.98
C ARG A 13 13.74 -21.58 16.08
N PRO A 14 13.30 -22.72 16.64
CA PRO A 14 12.53 -23.72 15.89
C PRO A 14 11.26 -23.12 15.27
N VAL A 15 10.96 -23.49 14.02
CA VAL A 15 9.81 -22.94 13.28
C VAL A 15 8.47 -23.14 14.01
N VAL A 16 8.30 -24.28 14.69
CA VAL A 16 7.08 -24.59 15.45
C VAL A 16 6.87 -23.62 16.61
N GLU A 17 7.95 -23.21 17.28
CA GLU A 17 7.88 -22.25 18.38
C GLU A 17 7.58 -20.84 17.86
N VAL A 18 8.15 -20.45 16.72
CA VAL A 18 7.88 -19.15 16.09
C VAL A 18 6.40 -19.06 15.68
N LEU A 19 5.87 -20.09 15.03
CA LEU A 19 4.47 -20.10 14.59
C LEU A 19 3.49 -20.14 15.77
N ALA A 20 3.80 -20.91 16.83
CA ALA A 20 2.97 -20.92 18.04
C ALA A 20 2.94 -19.56 18.73
N ASP A 21 4.09 -18.87 18.79
CA ASP A 21 4.22 -17.53 19.35
C ASP A 21 3.40 -16.50 18.54
N MET A 22 3.50 -16.53 17.21
CA MET A 22 2.66 -15.71 16.32
C MET A 22 1.16 -15.93 16.55
N GLU A 23 0.73 -17.18 16.74
CA GLU A 23 -0.68 -17.49 17.04
C GLU A 23 -1.10 -16.94 18.42
N SER A 24 -0.20 -17.00 19.40
CA SER A 24 -0.48 -16.48 20.74
C SER A 24 -0.70 -14.96 20.76
N MET A 25 0.00 -14.22 19.88
CA MET A 25 -0.18 -12.77 19.74
C MET A 25 -1.59 -12.41 19.25
N ARG A 26 -2.16 -13.24 18.36
CA ARG A 26 -3.47 -13.01 17.74
C ARG A 26 -4.64 -13.10 18.71
N VAL A 27 -4.47 -13.75 19.86
CA VAL A 27 -5.53 -13.96 20.87
C VAL A 27 -6.11 -12.64 21.39
N SER A 28 -5.32 -11.57 21.39
CA SER A 28 -5.73 -10.24 21.86
C SER A 28 -6.26 -9.33 20.75
N ASP A 29 -6.22 -9.77 19.49
CA ASP A 29 -6.68 -8.96 18.36
C ASP A 29 -8.21 -8.78 18.38
N VAL A 30 -8.66 -7.66 17.80
CA VAL A 30 -10.09 -7.44 17.59
C VAL A 30 -10.67 -8.57 16.73
N ARG A 31 -11.84 -9.08 17.14
CA ARG A 31 -12.58 -10.13 16.43
C ARG A 31 -13.31 -9.59 15.20
N TRP A 32 -12.56 -9.03 14.26
CA TRP A 32 -13.11 -8.39 13.05
C TRP A 32 -13.87 -9.38 12.16
N ARG A 33 -13.45 -10.67 12.15
CA ARG A 33 -14.15 -11.74 11.42
C ARG A 33 -15.56 -12.01 11.97
N ASP A 34 -15.80 -11.70 13.24
CA ASP A 34 -17.12 -11.82 13.89
C ASP A 34 -17.99 -10.57 13.64
N GLY A 35 -17.56 -9.63 12.78
CA GLY A 35 -18.23 -8.35 12.55
C GLY A 35 -18.14 -7.38 13.73
N ARG A 36 -17.21 -7.61 14.67
CA ARG A 36 -17.04 -6.80 15.89
C ARG A 36 -16.04 -5.65 15.75
N ALA A 37 -15.70 -5.27 14.52
CA ALA A 37 -14.85 -4.13 14.22
C ALA A 37 -15.58 -3.20 13.25
N PHE A 38 -15.77 -1.94 13.65
CA PHE A 38 -16.15 -0.89 12.72
C PHE A 38 -14.87 -0.39 12.04
N THR A 39 -14.84 -0.37 10.70
CA THR A 39 -13.65 -0.07 9.88
C THR A 39 -12.43 -0.98 10.19
N LEU A 40 -11.24 -0.64 9.68
CA LEU A 40 -9.93 -1.31 9.84
C LEU A 40 -9.71 -2.60 9.03
N ALA A 41 -10.64 -3.54 9.03
CA ALA A 41 -10.52 -4.80 8.29
C ALA A 41 -11.73 -5.01 7.37
N TYR A 42 -11.47 -4.98 6.06
CA TYR A 42 -12.50 -5.19 5.04
C TYR A 42 -12.48 -6.65 4.60
N ASN A 43 -13.59 -7.36 4.79
CA ASN A 43 -13.71 -8.77 4.46
C ASN A 43 -14.50 -8.97 3.16
N ALA A 44 -13.84 -9.51 2.14
CA ALA A 44 -14.46 -9.88 0.86
C ALA A 44 -15.04 -11.30 0.84
N GLY A 45 -15.01 -12.01 1.98
CA GLY A 45 -15.47 -13.39 2.13
C GLY A 45 -14.32 -14.40 2.09
N PRO A 46 -14.55 -15.63 2.61
CA PRO A 46 -13.50 -16.63 2.80
C PRO A 46 -12.83 -17.08 1.50
N GLU A 47 -13.58 -17.19 0.39
CA GLU A 47 -13.03 -17.60 -0.90
C GLU A 47 -12.04 -16.57 -1.46
N VAL A 48 -12.39 -15.29 -1.37
CA VAL A 48 -11.53 -14.18 -1.84
C VAL A 48 -10.27 -14.08 -0.98
N VAL A 49 -10.42 -14.22 0.34
CA VAL A 49 -9.29 -14.22 1.28
C VAL A 49 -8.34 -15.38 0.99
N ALA A 50 -8.85 -16.60 0.80
CA ALA A 50 -8.03 -17.77 0.48
C ALA A 50 -7.28 -17.60 -0.85
N LEU A 51 -7.92 -17.01 -1.87
CA LEU A 51 -7.27 -16.69 -3.13
C LEU A 51 -6.14 -15.65 -2.94
N ALA A 52 -6.38 -14.60 -2.15
CA ALA A 52 -5.39 -13.56 -1.89
C ALA A 52 -4.18 -14.10 -1.11
N GLU A 53 -4.41 -14.95 -0.10
CA GLU A 53 -3.35 -15.62 0.66
C GLU A 53 -2.51 -16.53 -0.23
N GLU A 54 -3.15 -17.32 -1.10
CA GLU A 54 -2.46 -18.20 -2.05
C GLU A 54 -1.67 -17.41 -3.12
N ALA A 55 -2.22 -16.29 -3.61
CA ALA A 55 -1.50 -15.39 -4.51
C ALA A 55 -0.28 -14.78 -3.81
N TYR A 56 -0.42 -14.28 -2.59
CA TYR A 56 0.70 -13.75 -1.82
C TYR A 56 1.78 -14.82 -1.63
N ARG A 57 1.41 -16.04 -1.20
CA ARG A 57 2.35 -17.14 -1.00
C ARG A 57 3.15 -17.49 -2.27
N ARG A 58 2.55 -17.37 -3.45
CA ARG A 58 3.22 -17.64 -4.74
C ARG A 58 4.14 -16.52 -5.19
N PHE A 59 3.84 -15.27 -4.84
CA PHE A 59 4.56 -14.08 -5.31
C PHE A 59 5.35 -13.37 -4.20
N SER A 60 5.47 -13.93 -3.00
CA SER A 60 6.07 -13.28 -1.83
C SER A 60 7.54 -12.91 -1.99
N GLY A 61 8.25 -13.58 -2.93
CA GLY A 61 9.65 -13.30 -3.27
C GLY A 61 9.84 -12.36 -4.45
N GLU A 62 8.77 -11.96 -5.14
CA GLU A 62 8.84 -11.15 -6.35
C GLU A 62 8.92 -9.65 -6.03
N ASN A 63 9.61 -8.87 -6.87
CA ASN A 63 9.91 -7.47 -6.56
C ASN A 63 9.53 -6.50 -7.69
N ALA A 64 8.57 -5.60 -7.40
CA ALA A 64 8.09 -4.61 -8.36
C ALA A 64 9.09 -3.47 -8.69
N LEU A 65 10.26 -3.41 -8.04
CA LEU A 65 11.32 -2.44 -8.37
C LEU A 65 11.77 -2.54 -9.83
N ASN A 66 11.80 -3.75 -10.40
CA ASN A 66 12.13 -3.98 -11.80
C ASN A 66 11.08 -4.87 -12.48
N THR A 67 10.07 -4.25 -13.06
CA THR A 67 9.00 -5.00 -13.75
C THR A 67 9.39 -5.56 -15.11
N ASP A 68 10.59 -5.26 -15.64
CA ASP A 68 11.16 -5.99 -16.78
C ASP A 68 11.72 -7.35 -16.34
N ALA A 69 12.31 -7.43 -15.13
CA ALA A 69 12.72 -8.69 -14.53
C ALA A 69 11.53 -9.53 -14.05
N PHE A 70 10.44 -8.87 -13.62
CA PHE A 70 9.21 -9.51 -13.13
C PHE A 70 7.99 -9.13 -13.99
N PRO A 71 7.89 -9.62 -15.24
CA PRO A 71 6.82 -9.24 -16.16
C PRO A 71 5.43 -9.70 -15.70
N SER A 72 5.36 -10.73 -14.85
CA SER A 72 4.12 -11.15 -14.19
C SER A 72 3.53 -10.04 -13.33
N LEU A 73 4.36 -9.35 -12.52
CA LEU A 73 3.94 -8.22 -11.70
C LEU A 73 3.48 -7.05 -12.57
N ARG A 74 4.18 -6.75 -13.66
CA ARG A 74 3.74 -5.72 -14.64
C ARG A 74 2.31 -5.97 -15.10
N ARG A 75 2.03 -7.20 -15.53
CA ARG A 75 0.71 -7.58 -16.02
C ARG A 75 -0.36 -7.41 -14.93
N MET A 76 -0.13 -7.98 -13.74
CA MET A 76 -1.12 -7.92 -12.66
C MET A 76 -1.40 -6.49 -12.21
N GLN A 77 -0.36 -5.65 -12.06
CA GLN A 77 -0.53 -4.25 -11.69
C GLN A 77 -1.32 -3.47 -12.77
N ASN A 78 -0.99 -3.68 -14.05
CA ASN A 78 -1.72 -3.05 -15.15
C ASN A 78 -3.18 -3.50 -15.21
N ASP A 79 -3.46 -4.77 -14.97
CA ASP A 79 -4.83 -5.29 -14.95
C ASP A 79 -5.64 -4.64 -13.83
N VAL A 80 -5.08 -4.49 -12.62
CA VAL A 80 -5.76 -3.78 -11.51
C VAL A 80 -6.04 -2.32 -11.86
N VAL A 81 -5.05 -1.60 -12.41
CA VAL A 81 -5.22 -0.20 -12.82
C VAL A 81 -6.31 -0.07 -13.88
N LYS A 82 -6.36 -0.96 -14.88
CA LYS A 82 -7.42 -0.94 -15.91
C LYS A 82 -8.82 -1.13 -15.33
N HIS A 83 -9.00 -2.02 -14.36
CA HIS A 83 -10.28 -2.19 -13.69
C HIS A 83 -10.67 -0.95 -12.87
N ALA A 84 -9.72 -0.35 -12.15
CA ALA A 84 -9.97 0.89 -11.43
C ALA A 84 -10.39 2.02 -12.38
N LEU A 85 -9.68 2.20 -13.50
CA LEU A 85 -10.00 3.19 -14.51
C LEU A 85 -11.39 2.97 -15.14
N SER A 86 -11.79 1.72 -15.36
CA SER A 86 -13.12 1.43 -15.91
C SER A 86 -14.24 1.81 -14.95
N TRP A 87 -14.05 1.61 -13.64
CA TRP A 87 -15.00 2.03 -12.62
C TRP A 87 -15.07 3.55 -12.45
N THR A 88 -13.97 4.25 -12.68
CA THR A 88 -13.90 5.72 -12.55
C THR A 88 -14.08 6.46 -13.87
N HIS A 89 -14.55 5.79 -14.92
CA HIS A 89 -14.78 6.38 -16.25
C HIS A 89 -13.55 7.06 -16.86
N GLY A 90 -12.36 6.46 -16.71
CA GLY A 90 -11.16 6.91 -17.41
C GLY A 90 -11.31 6.79 -18.92
N ASP A 91 -10.85 7.80 -19.66
CA ASP A 91 -10.82 7.81 -21.12
C ASP A 91 -9.55 7.13 -21.68
N GLY A 92 -9.32 7.23 -23.00
CA GLY A 92 -8.15 6.64 -23.66
C GLY A 92 -6.81 7.25 -23.24
N ASP A 93 -6.82 8.44 -22.65
CA ASP A 93 -5.63 9.15 -22.18
C ASP A 93 -5.39 8.95 -20.68
N ALA A 94 -6.33 8.33 -19.97
CA ALA A 94 -6.21 8.04 -18.56
C ALA A 94 -5.15 6.97 -18.27
N ALA A 95 -4.31 7.25 -17.28
CA ALA A 95 -3.25 6.34 -16.83
C ALA A 95 -3.17 6.32 -15.30
N GLY A 96 -2.54 5.27 -14.76
CA GLY A 96 -2.35 5.10 -13.32
C GLY A 96 -1.26 4.09 -13.01
N PHE A 97 -0.96 3.96 -11.72
CA PHE A 97 0.01 3.00 -11.19
C PHE A 97 -0.39 2.62 -9.76
N MET A 98 0.15 1.49 -9.29
CA MET A 98 -0.12 1.00 -7.93
C MET A 98 0.69 1.79 -6.89
N THR A 99 0.08 2.02 -5.73
CA THR A 99 0.73 2.60 -4.54
C THR A 99 0.57 1.66 -3.35
N SER A 100 1.29 1.92 -2.26
CA SER A 100 1.17 1.17 -1.00
C SER A 100 -0.15 1.40 -0.27
N GLY A 101 -0.89 2.47 -0.59
CA GLY A 101 -2.19 2.77 0.01
C GLY A 101 -2.65 4.21 -0.21
N GLY A 102 -3.81 4.55 0.36
CA GLY A 102 -4.48 5.83 0.12
C GLY A 102 -3.64 7.07 0.47
N THR A 103 -2.86 7.02 1.56
CA THR A 103 -1.98 8.15 1.94
C THR A 103 -0.95 8.44 0.86
N GLU A 104 -0.26 7.42 0.34
CA GLU A 104 0.71 7.60 -0.74
C GLU A 104 0.04 8.11 -2.02
N SER A 105 -1.12 7.56 -2.38
CA SER A 105 -1.90 8.04 -3.54
C SER A 105 -2.23 9.54 -3.44
N LEU A 106 -2.66 10.02 -2.27
CA LEU A 106 -2.98 11.44 -2.07
C LEU A 106 -1.74 12.33 -2.12
N ILE A 107 -0.62 11.90 -1.52
CA ILE A 107 0.66 12.63 -1.61
C ILE A 107 1.14 12.73 -3.06
N LEU A 108 1.09 11.62 -3.81
CA LEU A 108 1.51 11.60 -5.20
C LEU A 108 0.58 12.43 -6.10
N CYS A 109 -0.72 12.49 -5.78
CA CYS A 109 -1.66 13.39 -6.47
C CYS A 109 -1.26 14.87 -6.31
N VAL A 110 -0.96 15.32 -5.08
CA VAL A 110 -0.49 16.70 -4.83
C VAL A 110 0.83 16.95 -5.56
N ARG A 111 1.80 16.03 -5.45
CA ARG A 111 3.07 16.13 -6.16
C ARG A 111 2.90 16.21 -7.68
N ALA A 112 2.00 15.43 -8.26
CA ALA A 112 1.71 15.44 -9.69
C ALA A 112 1.12 16.80 -10.13
N ALA A 113 0.20 17.37 -9.35
CA ALA A 113 -0.37 18.69 -9.63
C ALA A 113 0.71 19.80 -9.60
N LEU A 114 1.61 19.77 -8.60
CA LEU A 114 2.73 20.71 -8.53
C LEU A 114 3.68 20.56 -9.73
N LYS A 115 4.06 19.32 -10.07
CA LYS A 115 4.93 19.05 -11.23
C LYS A 115 4.28 19.45 -12.55
N ARG A 116 2.97 19.31 -12.67
CA ARG A 116 2.20 19.80 -13.81
C ARG A 116 2.25 21.32 -13.89
N ALA A 117 2.02 22.03 -12.78
CA ALA A 117 2.11 23.50 -12.74
C ALA A 117 3.51 24.01 -13.13
N GLU A 118 4.59 23.35 -12.69
CA GLU A 118 5.96 23.63 -13.13
C GLU A 118 6.10 23.50 -14.66
N ARG A 119 5.65 22.37 -15.23
CA ARG A 119 5.75 22.10 -16.67
C ARG A 119 4.93 23.05 -17.54
N GLU A 120 3.78 23.50 -17.02
CA GLU A 120 2.90 24.45 -17.70
C GLU A 120 3.33 25.92 -17.51
N GLY A 121 4.42 26.20 -16.78
CA GLY A 121 4.86 27.58 -16.50
C GLY A 121 3.93 28.33 -15.53
N ARG A 122 3.15 27.60 -14.74
CA ARG A 122 2.15 28.12 -13.78
C ARG A 122 2.58 27.94 -12.32
N SER A 123 3.86 27.67 -12.09
CA SER A 123 4.41 27.47 -10.75
C SER A 123 4.31 28.75 -9.92
N LEU A 124 3.88 28.62 -8.67
CA LEU A 124 3.82 29.71 -7.71
C LEU A 124 4.97 29.57 -6.69
N PRO A 125 5.57 30.67 -6.20
CA PRO A 125 6.60 30.61 -5.16
C PRO A 125 6.12 29.93 -3.87
N ARG A 126 4.82 30.01 -3.58
CA ARG A 126 4.13 29.35 -2.48
C ARG A 126 2.80 28.78 -2.98
N PRO A 127 2.76 27.51 -3.41
CA PRO A 127 1.53 26.89 -3.85
C PRO A 127 0.58 26.69 -2.66
N ASN A 128 -0.72 26.78 -2.91
CA ASN A 128 -1.77 26.51 -1.92
C ASN A 128 -2.68 25.39 -2.44
N VAL A 129 -3.11 24.49 -1.56
CA VAL A 129 -4.10 23.46 -1.85
C VAL A 129 -5.40 23.82 -1.14
N VAL A 130 -6.48 24.02 -1.89
CA VAL A 130 -7.81 24.35 -1.33
C VAL A 130 -8.59 23.06 -1.12
N LEU A 131 -9.02 22.81 0.13
CA LEU A 131 -9.64 21.56 0.54
C LEU A 131 -10.85 21.81 1.46
N PRO A 132 -11.86 20.93 1.49
CA PRO A 132 -12.89 20.95 2.53
C PRO A 132 -12.30 20.59 3.90
N THR A 133 -12.94 21.04 4.98
CA THR A 133 -12.50 20.75 6.36
C THR A 133 -12.52 19.26 6.72
N SER A 134 -13.28 18.45 5.98
CA SER A 134 -13.37 17.00 6.15
C SER A 134 -12.34 16.23 5.30
N ALA A 135 -11.44 16.91 4.60
CA ALA A 135 -10.43 16.24 3.77
C ALA A 135 -9.52 15.34 4.63
N HIS A 136 -9.04 14.24 4.03
CA HIS A 136 -8.16 13.32 4.72
C HIS A 136 -6.83 14.01 5.08
N ALA A 137 -6.33 13.79 6.30
CA ALA A 137 -5.09 14.41 6.82
C ALA A 137 -3.83 14.15 5.97
N ALA A 138 -3.87 13.17 5.06
CA ALA A 138 -2.79 12.91 4.10
C ALA A 138 -2.53 14.10 3.16
N PHE A 139 -3.53 14.95 2.90
CA PHE A 139 -3.31 16.18 2.15
C PHE A 139 -2.43 17.18 2.90
N GLU A 140 -2.57 17.30 4.22
CA GLU A 140 -1.69 18.14 5.04
C GLU A 140 -0.27 17.58 5.09
N LYS A 141 -0.12 16.25 5.12
CA LYS A 141 1.20 15.59 5.00
C LYS A 141 1.88 15.87 3.65
N ALA A 142 1.09 16.17 2.62
CA ALA A 142 1.58 16.43 1.27
C ALA A 142 1.90 17.91 1.00
N ALA A 143 1.41 18.81 1.85
CA ALA A 143 1.58 20.26 1.73
C ALA A 143 2.91 20.72 2.36
#